data_AF-A0A939WF38-F1
#
_entry.id   AF-A0A939WF38-F1
#
_cell.length_a   1.000
_cell.length_b   1.000
_cell.length_c   1.000
_cell.angle_alpha   90.00
_cell.angle_beta   90.00
_cell.angle_gamma   90.00
#
_symmetry.space_group_name_H-M   'P 1'
#
loop_
_entity.id
_entity.type
_entity.pdbx_description
1 polymer ?
#
loop_
_entity_poly.entity_id
_entity_poly.type
_entity_poly.pdbx_seq_one_letter_code
_entity_poly.pdbx_strand_id
1 'polypeptide(L)'
;MAIPSCCLAMSTTASDSEKCWELMSVLFSTDVQKVTAANGEIPVKQDVLEMVCQAFLDSESETDEVINSQVLASRKYGKIKITQDVVDDYLEAVYSADTLTVMDQRLYSIIYDEVNSYYTQNRSTEQIAESLMKRLDLYAQENYQ
;
A
#
# COMPACT_ATOMS: atom_id res chain seq x y z
N MET A 1 13.71 5.99 -12.31
CA MET A 1 14.09 5.53 -10.97
C MET A 1 12.81 5.11 -10.32
N ALA A 2 12.60 3.80 -10.23
CA ALA A 2 11.40 3.25 -9.66
C ALA A 2 11.53 3.34 -8.13
N ILE A 3 10.60 4.02 -7.48
CA ILE A 3 10.57 4.20 -6.03
C ILE A 3 9.38 3.39 -5.51
N PRO A 4 9.59 2.43 -4.59
CA PRO A 4 8.46 1.79 -3.93
C PRO A 4 7.62 2.86 -3.22
N SER A 5 6.30 2.87 -3.46
CA SER A 5 5.42 3.93 -2.95
C SER A 5 5.29 3.96 -1.41
N CYS A 6 5.77 2.91 -0.73
CA CYS A 6 5.64 2.74 0.71
C CYS A 6 6.95 2.22 1.34
N CYS A 7 8.10 2.84 1.06
CA CYS A 7 9.37 2.48 1.70
C CYS A 7 10.02 3.64 2.45
N LEU A 8 10.69 3.32 3.55
CA LEU A 8 11.63 4.21 4.20
C LEU A 8 13.04 3.86 3.72
N ALA A 9 13.79 4.87 3.27
CA ALA A 9 15.16 4.74 2.84
C ALA A 9 16.03 5.81 3.48
N MET A 10 17.27 5.46 3.77
CA MET A 10 18.28 6.39 4.27
C MET A 10 19.28 6.72 3.16
N SER A 11 19.63 8.00 3.04
CA SER A 11 20.70 8.40 2.11
C SER A 11 22.03 7.78 2.52
N THR A 12 22.80 7.31 1.54
CA THR A 12 24.18 6.84 1.76
C THR A 12 25.12 7.96 2.20
N THR A 13 24.72 9.22 2.04
CA THR A 13 25.48 10.41 2.45
C THR A 13 24.93 11.05 3.73
N ALA A 14 24.07 10.34 4.49
CA ALA A 14 23.55 10.85 5.75
C ALA A 14 24.69 11.17 6.72
N SER A 15 24.70 12.38 7.28
CA SER A 15 25.74 12.83 8.21
C SER A 15 25.67 12.16 9.58
N ASP A 16 24.53 11.53 9.91
CA ASP A 16 24.27 10.85 11.17
C ASP A 16 23.34 9.64 10.93
N SER A 17 23.90 8.56 10.39
CA SER A 17 23.16 7.37 10.01
C SER A 17 22.55 6.63 11.21
N GLU A 18 23.17 6.72 12.38
CA GLU A 18 22.68 6.06 13.59
C GLU A 18 21.35 6.65 14.04
N LYS A 19 21.23 7.98 14.08
CA LYS A 19 19.94 8.64 14.41
C LYS A 19 18.87 8.39 13.37
N CYS A 20 19.23 8.34 12.09
CA CYS A 20 18.28 7.97 11.04
C CYS A 20 17.76 6.53 11.25
N TRP A 21 18.62 5.61 11.64
CA TRP A 21 18.23 4.23 11.93
C TRP A 21 17.35 4.11 13.19
N GLU A 22 17.66 4.89 14.23
CA GLU A 22 16.84 4.98 15.44
C GLU A 22 15.42 5.46 15.11
N LEU A 23 15.30 6.53 14.31
CA LEU A 23 14.00 7.03 13.86
C LEU A 23 13.22 5.97 13.06
N MET A 24 13.86 5.29 12.11
CA MET A 24 13.21 4.20 11.36
C MET A 24 12.74 3.08 12.30
N SER A 25 13.54 2.74 13.31
CA SER A 25 13.19 1.73 14.31
C SER A 25 11.96 2.13 15.13
N VAL A 26 11.82 3.40 15.48
CA VAL A 26 10.62 3.93 16.16
C VAL A 26 9.38 3.81 15.27
N LEU A 27 9.48 4.11 13.98
CA LEU A 27 8.36 4.01 13.04
C LEU A 27 7.84 2.57 12.89
N PHE A 28 8.72 1.58 13.05
CA PHE A 28 8.37 0.15 13.06
C PHE A 28 8.17 -0.43 14.48
N SER A 29 8.15 0.42 15.51
CA SER A 29 7.80 -0.01 16.86
C SER A 29 6.35 -0.50 16.90
N THR A 30 6.05 -1.43 17.81
CA THR A 30 4.70 -2.00 17.92
C THR A 30 3.66 -0.92 18.24
N ASP A 31 4.01 0.05 19.09
CA ASP A 31 3.10 1.13 19.48
C ASP A 31 2.74 2.03 18.30
N VAL A 32 3.73 2.42 17.47
CA VAL A 32 3.45 3.21 16.26
C VAL A 32 2.61 2.40 15.27
N GLN A 33 2.92 1.12 15.07
CA GLN A 33 2.17 0.26 14.17
C GLN A 33 0.72 0.04 14.63
N LYS A 34 0.45 -0.01 15.94
CA LYS A 34 -0.92 -0.02 16.49
C LYS A 34 -1.67 1.28 16.19
N VAL A 35 -1.00 2.42 16.28
CA VAL A 35 -1.60 3.72 15.91
C VAL A 35 -1.86 3.81 14.40
N THR A 36 -0.90 3.37 13.58
CA THR A 36 -1.07 3.22 12.12
C THR A 36 -2.30 2.38 11.80
N ALA A 37 -2.40 1.20 12.42
CA ALA A 37 -3.55 0.34 12.30
C ALA A 37 -4.84 1.07 12.67
N ALA A 38 -4.89 1.76 13.82
CA ALA A 38 -6.04 2.54 14.30
C ALA A 38 -6.41 3.77 13.44
N ASN A 39 -5.54 4.16 12.49
CA ASN A 39 -5.85 5.17 11.48
C ASN A 39 -6.38 4.54 10.17
N GLY A 40 -6.47 3.22 10.09
CA GLY A 40 -7.05 2.49 8.95
C GLY A 40 -6.03 2.13 7.90
N GLU A 41 -4.76 2.26 8.24
CA GLU A 41 -3.65 1.82 7.42
C GLU A 41 -3.28 0.36 7.75
N ILE A 42 -2.60 -0.32 6.83
CA ILE A 42 -2.17 -1.70 7.02
C ILE A 42 -0.81 -1.67 7.75
N PRO A 43 -0.70 -2.17 9.01
CA PRO A 43 0.58 -2.24 9.68
C PRO A 43 1.48 -3.25 8.97
N VAL A 44 2.78 -2.95 8.91
CA VAL A 44 3.77 -3.88 8.33
C VAL A 44 4.19 -4.96 9.31
N LYS A 45 3.88 -4.76 10.60
CA LYS A 45 4.16 -5.72 11.67
C LYS A 45 3.06 -6.78 11.70
N GLN A 46 3.47 -8.03 11.48
CA GLN A 46 2.58 -9.18 11.40
C GLN A 46 1.72 -9.36 12.66
N ASP A 47 2.33 -9.26 13.83
CA ASP A 47 1.67 -9.39 15.13
C ASP A 47 0.57 -8.32 15.32
N VAL A 48 0.82 -7.10 14.86
CA VAL A 48 -0.17 -6.02 14.90
C VAL A 48 -1.28 -6.25 13.89
N LEU A 49 -0.97 -6.73 12.68
CA LEU A 49 -1.96 -7.06 11.66
C LEU A 49 -2.93 -8.14 12.15
N GLU A 50 -2.39 -9.23 12.71
CA GLU A 50 -3.18 -10.33 13.28
C GLU A 50 -4.07 -9.85 14.44
N MET A 51 -3.54 -8.95 15.30
CA MET A 51 -4.32 -8.33 16.38
C MET A 51 -5.51 -7.52 15.85
N VAL A 52 -5.32 -6.78 14.76
CA VAL A 52 -6.39 -6.00 14.10
C VAL A 52 -7.44 -6.94 13.51
N CYS A 53 -7.01 -7.97 12.78
CA CYS A 53 -7.90 -8.98 12.21
C CYS A 53 -8.73 -9.68 13.29
N GLN A 54 -8.11 -10.05 14.40
CA GLN A 54 -8.81 -10.65 15.54
C GLN A 54 -9.82 -9.68 16.16
N ALA A 55 -9.46 -8.40 16.32
CA ALA A 55 -10.39 -7.39 16.83
C ALA A 55 -11.60 -7.20 15.89
N PHE A 56 -11.46 -7.40 14.58
CA PHE A 56 -12.60 -7.39 13.65
C PHE A 56 -13.53 -8.58 13.81
N LEU A 57 -13.02 -9.75 14.18
CA LEU A 57 -13.82 -10.96 14.46
C LEU A 57 -14.57 -10.86 15.79
N ASP A 58 -13.89 -10.34 16.81
CA ASP A 58 -14.44 -10.30 18.15
C ASP A 58 -15.25 -9.01 18.37
N SER A 59 -16.57 -9.16 18.52
CA SER A 59 -17.47 -8.03 18.76
C SER A 59 -17.35 -7.42 20.16
N GLU A 60 -16.72 -8.15 21.08
CA GLU A 60 -16.69 -7.86 22.53
C GLU A 60 -15.29 -8.08 23.15
N SER A 61 -14.22 -8.33 22.38
CA SER A 61 -12.91 -8.62 22.96
C SER A 61 -12.34 -7.44 23.72
N GLU A 62 -11.72 -7.74 24.87
CA GLU A 62 -10.78 -6.88 25.61
C GLU A 62 -9.46 -6.69 24.84
N THR A 63 -9.52 -6.57 23.53
CA THR A 63 -8.35 -6.22 22.71
C THR A 63 -7.90 -4.80 22.99
N ASP A 64 -6.66 -4.51 22.58
CA ASP A 64 -5.99 -3.22 22.76
C ASP A 64 -6.91 -2.03 22.46
N GLU A 65 -7.04 -1.10 23.43
CA GLU A 65 -7.97 0.04 23.39
C GLU A 65 -7.77 0.91 22.13
N VAL A 66 -6.52 1.02 21.67
CA VAL A 66 -6.17 1.81 20.48
C VAL A 66 -6.79 1.20 19.23
N ILE A 67 -6.63 -0.10 19.03
CA ILE A 67 -7.17 -0.83 17.87
C ILE A 67 -8.70 -0.89 17.94
N ASN A 68 -9.24 -1.14 19.13
CA ASN A 68 -10.68 -1.26 19.34
C ASN A 68 -11.43 0.04 18.99
N SER A 69 -10.85 1.20 19.29
CA SER A 69 -11.47 2.50 18.99
C SER A 69 -11.82 2.66 17.51
N GLN A 70 -10.98 2.14 16.62
CA GLN A 70 -11.19 2.24 15.18
C GLN A 70 -12.07 1.13 14.61
N VAL A 71 -11.90 -0.11 15.08
CA VAL A 71 -12.80 -1.21 14.69
C VAL A 71 -14.25 -0.84 15.02
N LEU A 72 -14.48 -0.21 16.18
CA LEU A 72 -15.80 0.30 16.58
C LEU A 72 -16.28 1.44 15.67
N ALA A 73 -15.40 2.34 15.23
CA ALA A 73 -15.74 3.39 14.26
C ALA A 73 -16.15 2.79 12.90
N SER A 74 -15.39 1.84 12.37
CA SER A 74 -15.69 1.15 11.10
C SER A 74 -16.99 0.35 11.17
N ARG A 75 -17.27 -0.32 12.30
CA ARG A 75 -18.54 -1.02 12.56
C ARG A 75 -19.75 -0.07 12.61
N LYS A 76 -19.57 1.16 13.10
CA LYS A 76 -20.63 2.18 13.18
C LYS A 76 -21.16 2.58 11.78
N TYR A 77 -20.34 2.47 10.74
CA TYR A 77 -20.69 2.90 9.38
C TYR A 77 -21.01 1.75 8.40
N GLY A 78 -20.81 0.47 8.77
CA GLY A 78 -20.95 -0.66 7.83
C GLY A 78 -21.51 -1.95 8.46
N LYS A 79 -22.54 -2.51 7.82
CA LYS A 79 -23.20 -3.79 8.15
C LYS A 79 -22.42 -5.04 7.72
N ILE A 80 -21.13 -4.93 7.39
CA ILE A 80 -20.36 -6.06 6.88
C ILE A 80 -19.84 -6.83 8.10
N LYS A 81 -20.42 -8.01 8.32
CA LYS A 81 -19.90 -8.96 9.30
C LYS A 81 -18.61 -9.55 8.72
N ILE A 82 -17.47 -9.22 9.33
CA ILE A 82 -16.20 -9.88 9.04
C ILE A 82 -16.28 -11.31 9.62
N THR A 83 -15.99 -12.31 8.79
CA THR A 83 -15.95 -13.73 9.18
C THR A 83 -14.50 -14.19 9.21
N GLN A 84 -14.26 -15.36 9.83
CA GLN A 84 -12.93 -15.98 9.83
C GLN A 84 -12.42 -16.18 8.39
N ASP A 85 -13.27 -16.69 7.50
CA ASP A 85 -12.92 -16.89 6.08
C ASP A 85 -12.40 -15.60 5.41
N VAL A 86 -13.01 -14.45 5.70
CA VAL A 86 -12.56 -13.15 5.15
C VAL A 86 -11.20 -12.73 5.71
N VAL A 87 -10.96 -13.02 6.99
CA VAL A 87 -9.66 -12.75 7.63
C VAL A 87 -8.58 -13.67 7.05
N ASP A 88 -8.88 -14.95 6.88
CA ASP A 88 -7.95 -15.94 6.35
C ASP A 88 -7.57 -15.60 4.91
N ASP A 89 -8.55 -15.31 4.04
CA ASP A 89 -8.33 -14.87 2.66
C ASP A 89 -7.46 -13.60 2.61
N TYR A 90 -7.73 -12.64 3.51
CA TYR A 90 -6.98 -11.40 3.57
C TYR A 90 -5.53 -11.61 4.02
N LEU A 91 -5.31 -12.41 5.07
CA LEU A 91 -3.96 -12.73 5.55
C LEU A 91 -3.18 -13.54 4.51
N GLU A 92 -3.82 -14.48 3.82
CA GLU A 92 -3.22 -15.21 2.71
C GLU A 92 -2.76 -14.26 1.60
N ALA A 93 -3.61 -13.30 1.20
CA ALA A 93 -3.25 -12.31 0.19
C ALA A 93 -2.06 -11.42 0.62
N VAL A 94 -1.98 -11.05 1.90
CA VAL A 94 -0.86 -10.26 2.44
C VAL A 94 0.42 -11.09 2.52
N TYR A 95 0.35 -12.34 3.00
CA TYR A 95 1.53 -13.19 3.20
C TYR A 95 2.06 -13.82 1.90
N SER A 96 1.22 -13.95 0.89
CA SER A 96 1.63 -14.41 -0.44
C SER A 96 2.26 -13.29 -1.29
N ALA A 97 2.22 -12.03 -0.84
CA ALA A 97 2.83 -10.92 -1.56
C ALA A 97 4.36 -11.03 -1.55
N ASP A 98 4.93 -11.46 -2.67
CA ASP A 98 6.37 -11.62 -2.89
C ASP A 98 6.97 -10.60 -3.87
N THR A 99 6.13 -9.72 -4.41
CA THR A 99 6.52 -8.70 -5.39
C THR A 99 6.37 -7.29 -4.80
N LEU A 100 7.38 -6.46 -5.06
CA LEU A 100 7.29 -5.02 -4.79
C LEU A 100 6.77 -4.33 -6.05
N THR A 101 5.61 -3.70 -5.95
CA THR A 101 5.14 -2.78 -6.99
C THR A 101 6.07 -1.59 -7.03
N VAL A 102 6.93 -1.55 -8.04
CA VAL A 102 7.76 -0.38 -8.31
C VAL A 102 7.21 0.34 -9.52
N MET A 103 6.81 1.59 -9.33
CA MET A 103 6.30 2.42 -10.41
C MET A 103 7.43 3.31 -10.92
N ASP A 104 7.80 3.16 -12.19
CA ASP A 104 8.61 4.20 -12.82
C ASP A 104 7.69 5.39 -13.15
N GLN A 105 8.01 6.54 -12.55
CA GLN A 105 7.19 7.75 -12.71
C GLN A 105 6.99 8.14 -14.17
N ARG A 106 7.96 7.86 -15.06
CA ARG A 106 7.85 8.18 -16.49
C ARG A 106 6.85 7.26 -17.19
N LEU A 107 6.89 5.96 -16.88
CA LEU A 107 5.89 4.99 -17.36
C LEU A 107 4.49 5.37 -16.89
N TYR A 108 4.36 5.76 -15.61
CA TYR A 108 3.10 6.26 -15.07
C TYR A 108 2.60 7.49 -15.83
N SER A 109 3.46 8.48 -16.09
CA SER A 109 3.08 9.66 -16.89
C SER A 109 2.62 9.29 -18.29
N ILE A 110 3.29 8.35 -18.98
CA ILE A 110 2.87 7.87 -20.31
C ILE A 110 1.45 7.27 -20.23
N ILE A 111 1.21 6.36 -19.27
CA ILE A 111 -0.10 5.71 -19.08
C ILE A 111 -1.16 6.76 -18.76
N TYR A 112 -0.86 7.67 -17.83
CA TYR A 112 -1.78 8.73 -17.41
C TYR A 112 -2.19 9.62 -18.58
N ASP A 113 -1.23 10.09 -19.39
CA ASP A 113 -1.50 10.93 -20.56
C ASP A 113 -2.41 10.23 -21.57
N GLU A 114 -2.11 8.96 -21.89
CA GLU A 114 -2.89 8.18 -22.85
C GLU A 114 -4.30 7.90 -22.35
N VAL A 115 -4.46 7.48 -21.09
CA VAL A 115 -5.78 7.25 -20.48
C VAL A 115 -6.56 8.55 -20.37
N ASN A 116 -5.94 9.67 -19.99
CA ASN A 116 -6.61 10.96 -19.88
C ASN A 116 -7.08 11.47 -21.25
N SER A 117 -6.40 11.10 -22.33
CA SER A 117 -6.84 11.42 -23.70
C SER A 117 -8.17 10.75 -24.10
N TYR A 118 -8.55 9.64 -23.45
CA TYR A 118 -9.88 9.05 -23.58
C TYR A 118 -10.96 10.07 -23.21
N TYR A 119 -10.81 10.66 -22.02
CA TYR A 119 -11.81 11.55 -21.42
C TYR A 119 -11.77 12.95 -22.02
N THR A 120 -10.61 13.40 -22.49
CA THR A 120 -10.41 14.78 -22.95
C THR A 120 -10.47 14.96 -24.46
N GLN A 121 -10.19 13.91 -25.24
CA GLN A 121 -10.05 13.98 -26.70
C GLN A 121 -10.97 13.02 -27.46
N ASN A 122 -11.87 12.29 -26.76
CA ASN A 122 -12.78 11.29 -27.35
C ASN A 122 -12.06 10.22 -28.21
N ARG A 123 -10.83 9.86 -27.83
CA ARG A 123 -10.11 8.75 -28.48
C ARG A 123 -10.74 7.42 -28.10
N SER A 124 -10.80 6.48 -29.04
CA SER A 124 -11.29 5.13 -28.73
C SER A 124 -10.28 4.35 -27.88
N THR A 125 -10.75 3.30 -27.20
CA THR A 125 -9.90 2.40 -26.42
C THR A 125 -8.80 1.75 -27.26
N GLU A 126 -9.09 1.43 -28.53
CA GLU A 126 -8.14 0.82 -29.46
C GLU A 126 -7.04 1.83 -29.84
N GLN A 127 -7.42 3.08 -30.14
CA GLN A 127 -6.46 4.14 -30.45
C GLN A 127 -5.53 4.45 -29.28
N ILE A 128 -6.04 4.34 -28.05
CA ILE A 128 -5.26 4.52 -26.82
C ILE A 128 -4.31 3.35 -26.64
N ALA A 129 -4.79 2.10 -26.77
CA ALA A 129 -3.96 0.92 -26.65
C ALA A 129 -2.79 0.92 -27.66
N GLU A 130 -3.06 1.24 -28.92
CA GLU A 130 -2.01 1.32 -29.95
C GLU A 130 -0.96 2.40 -29.65
N SER A 131 -1.38 3.59 -29.22
CA SER A 131 -0.47 4.69 -28.89
C SER A 131 0.34 4.40 -27.63
N LEU A 132 -0.32 3.85 -26.61
CA LEU A 132 0.33 3.45 -25.36
C LEU A 132 1.42 2.41 -25.64
N MET A 133 1.11 1.35 -26.38
CA MET A 133 2.10 0.33 -26.75
C MET A 133 3.31 0.93 -27.47
N LYS A 134 3.09 1.81 -28.47
CA LYS A 134 4.19 2.48 -29.19
C LYS A 134 5.08 3.31 -28.26
N ARG A 135 4.49 4.05 -27.32
CA ARG A 135 5.24 4.88 -26.35
C ARG A 135 5.99 4.04 -25.34
N LEU A 136 5.41 2.93 -24.87
CA LEU A 136 6.06 1.99 -23.97
C LEU A 136 7.24 1.29 -24.66
N ASP A 137 7.07 0.86 -25.91
CA ASP A 137 8.14 0.24 -26.70
C ASP A 137 9.31 1.19 -26.92
N LEU A 138 9.03 2.44 -27.30
CA LEU A 138 10.06 3.47 -27.45
C LEU A 138 10.81 3.71 -26.14
N TYR A 139 10.09 3.87 -25.03
CA TYR A 139 10.71 4.03 -23.72
C TYR A 139 11.60 2.84 -23.35
N ALA A 140 11.15 1.61 -23.63
CA ALA A 140 11.92 0.40 -23.36
C ALA A 140 13.22 0.37 -24.18
N GLN A 141 13.15 0.71 -25.47
CA GLN A 141 14.30 0.78 -26.37
C GLN A 141 15.33 1.82 -25.90
N GLU A 142 14.90 2.97 -25.40
CA GLU A 142 15.80 4.06 -24.98
C GLU A 142 16.48 3.82 -23.61
N ASN A 143 15.90 2.99 -22.74
CA ASN A 143 16.35 2.87 -21.35
C ASN A 143 16.88 1.49 -20.96
N TYR A 144 16.62 0.43 -21.75
CA TYR A 144 16.98 -0.95 -21.40
C TYR A 144 17.64 -1.78 -22.52
N GLN A 145 17.96 -1.16 -23.67
CA GLN A 145 18.86 -1.74 -24.69
C GLN A 145 20.25 -1.14 -24.56
#